data_AF-F3ZQ92-F1
#
_entry.id   AF-F3ZQ92-F1
#
_cell.length_a   1.000
_cell.length_b   1.000
_cell.length_c   1.000
_cell.angle_alpha   90.00
_cell.angle_beta   90.00
_cell.angle_gamma   90.00
#
_symmetry.space_group_name_H-M   'P 1'
#
loop_
_entity.id
_entity.type
_entity.pdbx_description
1 polymer ?
#
loop_
_entity_poly.entity_id
_entity_poly.type
_entity_poly.pdbx_seq_one_letter_code
_entity_poly.pdbx_strand_id
1 'polypeptide(L)'
;MKSKKMNRYTDSERLSILRDHFETGSSRASTARKYNLATPSLINSWINRFRFEELELSSDCKYSQEMKKKQETTSTESSLQSRIRDLEKALAYSKLEVLALNTLIDIAEKQEEITIRKKSGAKQ
;
A
#
# COMPACT_ATOMS: atom_id res chain seq x y z
N MET A 1 30.83 -29.32 26.38
CA MET A 1 29.86 -28.65 27.28
C MET A 1 29.51 -27.30 26.68
N LYS A 2 28.25 -27.06 26.24
CA LYS A 2 27.85 -25.77 25.67
C LYS A 2 27.51 -24.81 26.82
N SER A 3 28.33 -23.78 27.01
CA SER A 3 28.12 -22.73 28.02
C SER A 3 26.75 -22.08 27.84
N LYS A 4 25.90 -22.16 28.87
CA LYS A 4 24.59 -21.51 28.94
C LYS A 4 24.84 -20.00 29.05
N LYS A 5 24.79 -19.29 27.93
CA LYS A 5 24.88 -17.82 27.91
C LYS A 5 23.77 -17.27 28.81
N MET A 6 24.15 -16.70 29.96
CA MET A 6 23.25 -16.07 30.91
C MET A 6 22.55 -14.91 30.20
N ASN A 7 21.25 -15.07 29.93
CA ASN A 7 20.50 -14.07 29.20
C ASN A 7 20.28 -12.87 30.14
N ARG A 8 20.78 -11.68 29.77
CA ARG A 8 20.77 -10.48 30.65
C ARG A 8 19.38 -9.95 31.00
N TYR A 9 18.34 -10.41 30.29
CA TYR A 9 16.97 -9.94 30.45
C TYR A 9 16.05 -11.15 30.54
N THR A 10 15.07 -11.11 31.42
CA THR A 10 13.98 -12.08 31.48
C THR A 10 13.00 -11.85 30.34
N ASP A 11 12.21 -12.86 29.98
CA ASP A 11 11.23 -12.72 28.90
C ASP A 11 10.09 -11.75 29.30
N SER A 12 9.76 -11.64 30.59
CA SER A 12 8.81 -10.65 31.13
C SER A 12 9.28 -9.21 30.92
N GLU A 13 10.54 -8.92 31.25
CA GLU A 13 11.12 -7.57 31.06
C GLU A 13 11.14 -7.17 29.58
N ARG A 14 11.48 -8.10 28.70
CA ARG A 14 11.48 -7.82 27.25
C ARG A 14 10.09 -7.52 26.73
N LEU A 15 9.08 -8.27 27.16
CA LEU A 15 7.69 -8.02 26.77
C LEU A 15 7.21 -6.67 27.27
N SER A 16 7.56 -6.28 28.50
CA SER A 16 7.25 -4.95 29.03
C SER A 16 7.86 -3.83 28.18
N ILE A 17 9.12 -3.99 27.78
CA ILE A 17 9.83 -2.99 26.96
C ILE A 17 9.24 -2.92 25.54
N LEU A 18 8.88 -4.07 24.96
CA LEU A 18 8.23 -4.10 23.64
C LEU A 18 6.85 -3.46 23.67
N ARG A 19 6.05 -3.69 24.72
CA ARG A 19 4.75 -3.02 24.89
C ARG A 19 4.91 -1.51 24.91
N ASP A 20 5.81 -0.98 25.75
CA ASP A 20 6.07 0.46 25.83
C ASP A 20 6.56 1.05 24.49
N HIS A 21 7.41 0.32 23.75
CA HIS A 21 7.85 0.72 22.41
C HIS A 21 6.68 0.89 21.43
N PHE A 22 5.74 -0.07 21.42
CA PHE A 22 4.57 -0.01 20.53
C PHE A 22 3.53 1.01 20.98
N GLU A 23 3.31 1.16 22.28
CA GLU A 23 2.35 2.12 22.85
C GLU A 23 2.81 3.57 22.66
N THR A 24 4.10 3.84 22.87
CA THR A 24 4.68 5.18 22.70
C THR A 24 4.96 5.50 21.22
N GLY A 25 4.95 4.52 20.31
CA GLY A 25 5.37 4.69 18.92
C GLY A 25 6.84 5.11 18.77
N SER A 26 7.64 4.86 19.79
CA SER A 26 9.03 5.32 19.87
C SER A 26 9.93 4.54 18.91
N SER A 27 10.95 5.22 18.38
CA SER A 27 11.98 4.53 17.61
C SER A 27 12.72 3.48 18.46
N ARG A 28 13.30 2.47 17.80
CA ARG A 28 14.13 1.46 18.48
C ARG A 28 15.31 2.10 19.22
N ALA A 29 15.89 3.16 18.64
CA ALA A 29 17.02 3.87 19.24
C ALA A 29 16.62 4.71 20.47
N SER A 30 15.41 5.27 20.50
CA SER A 30 14.90 5.99 21.67
C SER A 30 14.51 5.04 22.78
N THR A 31 13.85 3.93 22.45
CA THR A 31 13.50 2.88 23.42
C THR A 31 14.73 2.23 24.03
N ALA A 32 15.76 1.93 23.21
CA ALA A 32 17.02 1.40 23.71
C ALA A 32 17.70 2.36 24.70
N ARG A 33 17.64 3.67 24.46
CA ARG A 33 18.15 4.68 25.39
C ARG A 33 17.31 4.75 26.67
N LYS A 34 15.98 4.72 26.56
CA LYS A 34 15.04 4.75 27.70
C LYS A 34 15.27 3.59 28.68
N TYR A 35 15.51 2.39 28.15
CA TYR A 35 15.69 1.17 28.94
C TYR A 35 17.15 0.72 29.08
N ASN A 36 18.11 1.59 28.73
CA ASN A 36 19.55 1.33 28.80
C ASN A 36 19.98 -0.01 28.15
N LEU A 37 19.41 -0.30 26.98
CA LEU A 37 19.73 -1.50 26.22
C LEU A 37 21.09 -1.34 25.54
N ALA A 38 21.89 -2.41 25.59
CA ALA A 38 23.24 -2.43 25.02
C ALA A 38 23.27 -2.13 23.52
N THR A 39 22.23 -2.49 22.76
CA THR A 39 22.15 -2.18 21.33
C THR A 39 20.69 -2.12 20.88
N PRO A 40 20.30 -1.15 20.02
CA PRO A 40 18.95 -1.12 19.44
C PRO A 40 18.56 -2.36 18.64
N SER A 41 19.54 -3.12 18.13
CA SER A 41 19.33 -4.40 17.43
C SER A 41 18.74 -5.48 18.34
N LEU A 42 18.90 -5.36 19.65
CA LEU A 42 18.36 -6.29 20.63
C LEU A 42 16.82 -6.27 20.63
N ILE A 43 16.23 -5.07 20.48
CA ILE A 43 14.78 -4.91 20.30
C ILE A 43 14.31 -5.64 19.06
N ASN A 44 15.06 -5.57 17.94
CA ASN A 44 14.72 -6.29 16.71
C ASN A 44 14.78 -7.81 16.91
N SER A 45 15.79 -8.30 17.62
CA SER A 45 15.90 -9.72 17.97
C SER A 45 14.73 -10.18 18.84
N TRP A 46 14.29 -9.37 19.81
CA TRP A 46 13.13 -9.68 20.64
C TRP A 46 11.83 -9.64 19.87
N ILE A 47 11.59 -8.61 19.04
CA ILE A 47 10.42 -8.54 18.15
C ILE A 47 10.34 -9.81 17.30
N ASN A 48 11.45 -10.22 16.68
CA ASN A 48 11.46 -11.43 15.87
C ASN A 48 11.21 -12.68 16.72
N ARG A 49 11.90 -12.83 17.86
CA ARG A 49 11.71 -13.98 18.75
C ARG A 49 10.25 -14.12 19.21
N PHE A 50 9.65 -13.06 19.72
CA PHE A 50 8.26 -13.11 20.21
C PHE A 50 7.23 -13.20 19.08
N ARG A 51 7.53 -12.66 17.89
CA ARG A 51 6.72 -12.94 16.69
C ARG A 51 6.72 -14.43 16.35
N PHE A 52 7.87 -15.10 16.41
CA PHE A 52 7.97 -16.53 16.14
C PHE A 52 7.36 -17.40 17.26
N GLU A 53 7.49 -16.99 18.51
CA GLU A 53 6.89 -17.70 19.66
C GLU A 53 5.36 -17.62 19.63
N GLU A 54 4.78 -16.48 19.24
CA GLU A 54 3.35 -16.32 18.97
C GLU A 54 2.88 -17.11 17.73
N LEU A 55 3.74 -17.26 16.71
CA LEU A 55 3.51 -18.08 15.51
C LEU A 55 3.61 -19.60 15.76
N GLU A 56 4.47 -20.06 16.68
CA GLU A 56 4.56 -21.48 17.04
C GLU A 56 3.44 -21.90 18.01
N LEU A 57 3.00 -21.00 18.89
CA LEU A 57 1.85 -21.22 19.78
C LEU A 57 0.51 -21.10 19.04
N SER A 58 0.46 -20.30 17.97
CA SER A 58 -0.68 -20.17 17.08
C SER A 58 -0.38 -20.88 15.77
N SER A 59 -0.66 -22.18 15.71
CA SER A 59 -0.71 -22.97 14.47
C SER A 59 -1.72 -22.45 13.42
N ASP A 60 -2.28 -21.25 13.62
CA ASP A 60 -3.33 -20.61 12.84
C ASP A 60 -3.09 -19.08 12.65
N CYS A 61 -1.83 -18.63 12.67
CA CYS A 61 -1.53 -17.21 12.71
C CYS A 61 -1.58 -16.52 11.33
N LYS A 62 -2.63 -15.72 11.13
CA LYS A 62 -2.94 -14.87 9.97
C LYS A 62 -1.86 -13.80 9.63
N TYR A 63 -0.90 -13.55 10.50
CA TYR A 63 0.07 -12.46 10.35
C TYR A 63 1.14 -12.71 9.29
N SER A 64 1.51 -13.97 9.03
CA SER A 64 2.43 -14.30 7.94
C SER A 64 1.75 -14.17 6.56
N GLN A 65 0.41 -14.27 6.50
CA GLN A 65 -0.35 -13.89 5.32
C GLN A 65 -0.42 -12.37 5.16
N GLU A 66 -0.52 -11.58 6.23
CA GLU A 66 -0.60 -10.12 6.13
C GLU A 66 0.66 -9.44 5.59
N MET A 67 1.87 -9.94 5.89
CA MET A 67 3.11 -9.39 5.30
C MET A 67 3.26 -9.74 3.82
N LYS A 68 2.91 -10.97 3.41
CA LYS A 68 2.83 -11.36 1.99
C LYS A 68 1.73 -10.56 1.26
N LYS A 69 0.56 -10.44 1.88
CA LYS A 69 -0.58 -9.67 1.36
C LYS A 69 -0.24 -8.19 1.26
N LYS A 70 0.51 -7.59 2.18
CA LYS A 70 0.98 -6.20 2.09
C LYS A 70 1.97 -5.99 0.92
N GLN A 71 2.89 -6.92 0.69
CA GLN A 71 3.80 -6.84 -0.46
C GLN A 71 3.07 -7.06 -1.79
N GLU A 72 2.17 -8.04 -1.86
CA GLU A 72 1.30 -8.26 -3.02
C GLU A 72 0.38 -7.05 -3.27
N THR A 73 -0.24 -6.46 -2.24
CA THR A 73 -1.09 -5.27 -2.39
C THR A 73 -0.30 -4.10 -2.95
N THR A 74 0.94 -3.86 -2.50
CA THR A 74 1.76 -2.76 -3.04
C THR A 74 2.13 -2.97 -4.51
N SER A 75 2.35 -4.21 -4.93
CA SER A 75 2.61 -4.57 -6.33
C SER A 75 1.34 -4.41 -7.18
N THR A 76 0.19 -4.88 -6.69
CA THR A 76 -1.10 -4.74 -7.37
C THR A 76 -1.55 -3.29 -7.45
N GLU A 77 -1.30 -2.47 -6.42
CA GLU A 77 -1.69 -1.07 -6.38
C GLU A 77 -0.91 -0.25 -7.40
N SER A 78 0.39 -0.52 -7.54
CA SER A 78 1.22 0.06 -8.62
C SER A 78 0.72 -0.34 -10.01
N SER A 79 0.38 -1.62 -10.22
CA SER A 79 -0.18 -2.11 -11.48
C SER A 79 -1.54 -1.47 -11.80
N LEU A 80 -2.42 -1.34 -10.79
CA LEU A 80 -3.72 -0.69 -10.93
C LEU A 80 -3.57 0.80 -11.24
N GLN A 81 -2.63 1.51 -10.61
CA GLN A 81 -2.35 2.91 -10.91
C GLN A 81 -1.85 3.10 -12.36
N SER A 82 -0.98 2.21 -12.85
CA SER A 82 -0.56 2.22 -14.25
C SER A 82 -1.75 2.04 -15.18
N ARG A 83 -2.62 1.06 -14.88
CA ARG A 83 -3.81 0.79 -15.68
C ARG A 83 -4.78 1.98 -15.69
N ILE A 84 -4.97 2.65 -14.56
CA ILE A 84 -5.81 3.85 -14.46
C ILE A 84 -5.26 4.95 -15.37
N ARG A 85 -3.95 5.22 -15.32
CA ARG A 85 -3.31 6.23 -16.18
C ARG A 85 -3.49 5.93 -17.67
N ASP A 86 -3.33 4.67 -18.07
CA ASP A 86 -3.53 4.25 -19.45
C ASP A 86 -4.99 4.43 -19.89
N LEU A 87 -5.94 4.07 -19.03
CA LEU A 87 -7.37 4.23 -19.29
C LEU A 87 -7.77 5.72 -19.38
N GLU A 88 -7.26 6.56 -18.48
CA GLU A 88 -7.48 8.01 -18.51
C GLU A 88 -6.93 8.63 -19.79
N LYS A 89 -5.74 8.21 -20.23
CA LYS A 89 -5.13 8.66 -21.48
C LYS A 89 -5.97 8.24 -22.70
N ALA A 90 -6.42 6.99 -22.75
CA ALA A 90 -7.28 6.50 -23.82
C ALA A 90 -8.62 7.26 -23.85
N LEU A 91 -9.21 7.53 -22.68
CA LEU A 91 -10.44 8.31 -22.56
C LEU A 91 -10.24 9.75 -23.02
N ALA A 92 -9.14 10.40 -22.64
CA ALA A 92 -8.81 11.75 -23.09
C ALA A 92 -8.65 11.82 -24.61
N TYR A 93 -7.97 10.83 -25.20
CA TYR A 93 -7.80 10.74 -26.65
C TYR A 93 -9.13 10.57 -27.38
N SER A 94 -9.99 9.66 -26.92
CA SER A 94 -11.32 9.45 -27.52
C SER A 94 -12.19 10.71 -27.42
N LYS A 95 -12.15 11.44 -26.29
CA LYS A 95 -12.85 12.73 -26.16
C LYS A 95 -12.32 13.76 -27.16
N LEU A 96 -11.01 13.83 -27.34
CA LEU A 96 -10.39 14.74 -28.31
C LEU A 96 -10.80 14.40 -29.75
N GLU A 97 -10.82 13.11 -30.11
CA GLU A 97 -11.26 12.65 -31.42
C GLU A 97 -12.73 13.02 -31.68
N VAL A 98 -13.62 12.78 -30.71
CA VAL A 98 -15.03 13.18 -30.81
C VAL A 98 -15.18 14.70 -30.97
N LEU A 99 -14.38 15.49 -30.24
CA LEU A 99 -14.39 16.95 -30.41
C LEU A 99 -13.91 17.34 -31.81
N ALA A 100 -12.80 16.77 -32.29
CA ALA A 100 -12.28 17.06 -33.62
C ALA A 100 -13.31 16.71 -34.71
N LEU A 101 -13.94 15.53 -34.66
CA LEU A 101 -14.98 15.13 -35.59
C LEU A 101 -16.18 16.08 -35.56
N ASN A 102 -16.63 16.50 -34.37
CA ASN A 102 -17.69 17.48 -34.25
C ASN A 102 -17.31 18.84 -34.84
N THR A 103 -16.08 19.32 -34.62
CA THR A 103 -15.62 20.57 -35.22
C THR A 103 -15.52 20.49 -36.74
N LEU A 104 -15.12 19.35 -37.30
CA LEU A 104 -15.10 19.12 -38.74
C LEU A 104 -16.53 19.18 -39.31
N ILE A 105 -17.48 18.52 -38.65
CA ILE A 105 -18.90 18.59 -39.02
C ILE A 105 -19.39 20.04 -38.99
N ASP A 106 -19.10 20.80 -37.92
CA ASP A 106 -19.53 22.20 -37.80
C ASP A 106 -18.95 23.08 -38.93
N ILE A 107 -17.69 22.84 -39.32
CA ILE A 107 -17.06 23.55 -40.46
C ILE A 107 -17.74 23.18 -41.78
N ALA A 108 -17.99 21.89 -42.01
CA ALA A 108 -18.61 21.41 -43.24
C ALA A 108 -20.05 21.92 -43.40
N GLU A 109 -20.86 21.87 -42.34
CA GLU A 109 -22.23 22.39 -42.35
C GLU A 109 -22.25 23.91 -42.63
N LYS A 110 -21.25 24.65 -42.13
CA LYS A 110 -21.13 26.10 -42.36
C LYS A 110 -20.66 26.47 -43.76
N GLN A 111 -19.78 25.69 -44.38
CA GLN A 111 -19.21 25.98 -45.70
C GLN A 111 -20.11 25.52 -46.85
N GLU A 112 -20.76 24.37 -46.69
CA GLU A 112 -21.50 23.70 -47.77
C GLU A 112 -23.03 23.88 -47.66
N GLU A 113 -23.53 24.54 -46.60
CA GLU A 113 -24.97 24.73 -46.30
C GLU A 113 -25.81 23.43 -46.26
N ILE A 114 -25.15 22.28 -46.05
CA ILE A 114 -25.78 20.97 -45.92
C ILE A 114 -25.87 20.59 -44.44
N THR A 115 -27.00 20.04 -43.99
CA THR A 115 -27.14 19.49 -42.64
C THR A 115 -26.65 18.05 -42.58
N ILE A 116 -25.57 17.79 -41.84
CA ILE A 116 -24.99 16.46 -41.67
C ILE A 116 -25.54 15.78 -40.41
N ARG A 117 -25.76 16.55 -39.32
CA ARG A 117 -26.36 16.01 -38.09
C ARG A 117 -27.87 15.79 -38.27
N LYS A 118 -28.36 14.68 -37.70
CA LYS A 118 -29.80 14.45 -37.55
C LYS A 118 -30.40 15.52 -36.62
N LYS A 119 -31.53 16.11 -37.01
CA LYS A 119 -32.36 16.88 -36.08
C LYS A 119 -32.83 15.95 -34.96
N SER A 120 -32.71 16.38 -33.69
CA SER A 120 -33.26 15.63 -32.56
C SER A 120 -34.75 15.40 -32.81
N GLY A 121 -35.14 14.15 -33.00
CA GLY A 121 -36.52 13.76 -33.29
C GLY A 121 -37.49 14.17 -32.17
N ALA A 122 -38.76 14.33 -32.54
CA ALA A 122 -39.83 14.78 -31.65
C ALA A 122 -39.87 13.96 -30.34
N LYS A 123 -39.97 14.66 -29.20
CA LYS A 123 -40.26 14.08 -27.90
C LYS A 123 -41.53 13.23 -28.02
N GLN A 124 -41.42 11.91 -27.78
CA GLN A 124 -42.57 11.06 -27.50
C GLN A 124 -42.93 11.16 -26.02
#